data_AF-A0A1F4FXT3-F1
#
_entry.id   AF-A0A1F4FXT3-F1
#
_cell.length_a   1.000
_cell.length_b   1.000
_cell.length_c   1.000
_cell.angle_alpha   90.00
_cell.angle_beta   90.00
_cell.angle_gamma   90.00
#
_symmetry.space_group_name_H-M   'P 1'
#
loop_
_entity.id
_entity.type
_entity.pdbx_description
1 polymer ?
#
loop_
_entity_poly.entity_id
_entity_poly.type
_entity_poly.pdbx_seq_one_letter_code
_entity_poly.pdbx_strand_id
1 'polypeptide(L)'
;MVVVSNRLPFVFTRQADGGWQENPGSGGLVSALLPVLRNRGGTWIGWPGTSEATADLDDALQRASGAAGYTLKPIHLTEDEERKFYRGFANEVIWPLFHDMVAACHFDPDYWQVYCEVNKKFARGVLNASGPEDFIWVHDYHLMNVAMELRALGCRSRIGFFLHIPFPPPDLYLKLPWRRALIEALLQFDMVGFQTLRDRRNFVDCLRALLGEVRIQGKGHIFAVSAKGREVRLGAFPISIDFNAYMGQAATPEVAAKAKELHTLLPNRKLVLGIDRLDFTKGIPHKLEAFHNLLMRYPWLQERISLIQVVVPSRAGIPEYDELRTTIEQLVGRINGQFVRPGGWVPIWYVYSSLSTVDLLAYYRAADIALITPLRDGMNLVAKEYCACSIEEDCVLVLSEFAGAASQLRRGALLVNPHDIEGVADAIKRAYEMSIEERETRMRRLRRSIRTADIFWWVESFLAGTLARQLGDFSAPGEQLSVHAEERPPV
;
A
#
# COMPACT_ATOMS: atom_id res chain seq x y z
N MET A 1 -11.39 -15.56 14.71
CA MET A 1 -11.08 -14.73 13.51
C MET A 1 -9.75 -15.17 12.96
N VAL A 2 -9.68 -15.41 11.66
CA VAL A 2 -8.48 -15.88 10.95
C VAL A 2 -8.08 -14.87 9.89
N VAL A 3 -6.89 -14.31 9.99
CA VAL A 3 -6.29 -13.41 8.99
C VAL A 3 -5.39 -14.25 8.09
N VAL A 4 -5.52 -14.06 6.77
CA VAL A 4 -4.75 -14.80 5.77
C VAL A 4 -4.10 -13.81 4.83
N SER A 5 -2.78 -13.79 4.77
CA SER A 5 -2.01 -12.96 3.84
C SER A 5 -0.83 -13.73 3.28
N ASN A 6 -0.29 -13.28 2.15
CA ASN A 6 0.86 -13.95 1.54
C ASN A 6 2.01 -14.14 2.53
N ARG A 7 2.39 -13.10 3.27
CA ARG A 7 3.43 -13.16 4.30
C ARG A 7 2.83 -13.16 5.70
N LEU A 8 3.54 -13.77 6.64
CA LEU A 8 3.34 -13.55 8.08
C LEU A 8 3.69 -12.10 8.47
N PRO A 9 3.23 -11.63 9.64
CA PRO A 9 3.58 -10.31 10.16
C PRO A 9 5.06 -10.16 10.52
N PHE A 10 5.80 -11.27 10.56
CA PHE A 10 7.24 -11.34 10.77
C PHE A 10 7.88 -12.15 9.65
N VAL A 11 9.03 -11.68 9.18
CA VAL A 11 9.89 -12.36 8.20
C VAL A 11 11.09 -12.92 8.94
N PHE A 12 11.38 -14.19 8.69
CA PHE A 12 12.48 -14.89 9.33
C PHE A 12 13.66 -14.99 8.38
N THR A 13 14.81 -14.49 8.80
CA THR A 13 16.04 -14.52 8.03
C THR A 13 17.10 -15.28 8.79
N ARG A 14 17.79 -16.20 8.10
CA ARG A 14 18.87 -16.98 8.69
C ARG A 14 20.13 -16.12 8.85
N GLN A 15 20.70 -16.13 10.04
CA GLN A 15 21.94 -15.41 10.38
C GLN A 15 23.17 -16.26 10.07
N ALA A 16 24.33 -15.61 10.02
CA ALA A 16 25.62 -16.27 9.76
C ALA A 16 26.00 -17.29 10.87
N ASP A 17 25.49 -17.11 12.08
CA ASP A 17 25.67 -18.03 13.21
C ASP A 17 24.71 -19.24 13.18
N GLY A 18 23.84 -19.31 12.15
CA GLY A 18 22.84 -20.37 11.97
C GLY A 18 21.50 -20.10 12.66
N GLY A 19 21.38 -19.05 13.49
CA GLY A 19 20.15 -18.66 14.18
C GLY A 19 19.14 -17.93 13.30
N TRP A 20 17.90 -17.82 13.79
CA TRP A 20 16.83 -17.08 13.12
C TRP A 20 16.71 -15.66 13.68
N GLN A 21 16.78 -14.66 12.79
CA GLN A 21 16.41 -13.28 13.12
C GLN A 21 14.98 -13.01 12.68
N GLU A 22 14.16 -12.61 13.63
CA GLU A 22 12.81 -12.11 13.41
C GLU A 22 12.87 -10.64 12.99
N ASN A 23 12.36 -10.34 11.79
CA ASN A 23 12.24 -8.97 11.29
C ASN A 23 10.76 -8.64 11.11
N PRO A 24 10.27 -7.46 11.55
CA PRO A 24 8.91 -7.04 11.26
C PRO A 24 8.64 -7.04 9.75
N GLY A 25 7.50 -7.60 9.34
CA GLY A 25 7.05 -7.53 7.95
C GLY A 25 6.88 -6.07 7.51
N SER A 26 7.21 -5.77 6.26
CA SER A 26 7.04 -4.43 5.71
C SER A 26 5.57 -4.17 5.35
N GLY A 27 4.92 -3.25 6.07
CA GLY A 27 3.61 -2.68 5.69
C GLY A 27 2.61 -2.47 6.83
N GLY A 28 1.69 -1.51 6.63
CA GLY A 28 0.68 -1.10 7.63
C GLY A 28 -0.43 -2.12 7.94
N LEU A 29 -0.49 -3.25 7.21
CA LEU A 29 -1.46 -4.32 7.50
C LEU A 29 -1.17 -4.99 8.85
N VAL A 30 0.12 -5.14 9.20
CA VAL A 30 0.53 -5.77 10.45
C VAL A 30 0.10 -4.92 11.64
N SER A 31 0.49 -3.63 11.66
CA SER A 31 0.12 -2.70 12.73
C SER A 31 -1.39 -2.55 12.91
N ALA A 32 -2.17 -2.64 11.83
CA ALA A 32 -3.62 -2.60 11.83
C ALA A 32 -4.30 -3.77 12.57
N LEU A 33 -3.87 -4.98 12.24
CA LEU A 33 -4.57 -6.20 12.63
C LEU A 33 -4.07 -6.77 13.95
N LEU A 34 -2.86 -6.37 14.39
CA LEU A 34 -2.26 -6.77 15.65
C LEU A 34 -3.19 -6.56 16.86
N PRO A 35 -3.78 -5.36 17.11
CA PRO A 35 -4.64 -5.15 18.27
C PRO A 35 -5.93 -5.98 18.22
N VAL A 36 -6.49 -6.16 17.02
CA VAL A 36 -7.74 -6.90 16.81
C VAL A 36 -7.55 -8.39 17.02
N LEU A 37 -6.40 -8.93 16.59
CA LEU A 37 -6.04 -10.34 16.80
C LEU A 37 -5.72 -10.64 18.26
N ARG A 38 -4.97 -9.76 18.94
CA ARG A 38 -4.63 -9.90 20.37
C ARG A 38 -5.87 -9.96 21.25
N ASN A 39 -6.81 -9.03 21.07
CA ASN A 39 -7.99 -8.93 21.93
C ASN A 39 -8.98 -10.09 21.74
N ARG A 40 -8.89 -10.86 20.65
CA ARG A 40 -9.84 -11.92 20.29
C ARG A 40 -9.21 -13.32 20.19
N GLY A 41 -7.92 -13.48 20.47
CA GLY A 41 -7.21 -14.76 20.32
C GLY A 41 -7.26 -15.29 18.87
N GLY A 42 -6.99 -14.41 17.89
CA GLY A 42 -7.07 -14.77 16.47
C GLY A 42 -5.86 -15.56 15.94
N THR A 43 -5.97 -16.04 14.71
CA THR A 43 -4.89 -16.74 14.00
C THR A 43 -4.45 -15.93 12.78
N TRP A 44 -3.15 -15.79 12.56
CA TRP A 44 -2.57 -15.25 11.33
C TRP A 44 -1.90 -16.38 10.54
N ILE A 45 -2.32 -16.56 9.29
CA ILE A 45 -1.82 -17.57 8.37
C ILE A 45 -1.06 -16.90 7.23
N GLY A 46 0.16 -17.35 6.96
CA GLY A 46 1.01 -16.76 5.93
C GLY A 46 2.35 -17.48 5.74
N TRP A 47 3.08 -17.12 4.69
CA TRP A 47 4.44 -17.61 4.44
C TRP A 47 5.46 -16.87 5.34
N PRO A 48 6.40 -17.57 6.01
CA PRO A 48 7.42 -16.96 6.88
C PRO A 48 8.48 -16.12 6.14
N GLY A 49 8.45 -16.10 4.81
CA GLY A 49 9.41 -15.35 4.00
C GLY A 49 10.71 -16.09 3.69
N THR A 50 10.77 -17.39 4.00
CA THR A 50 11.87 -18.29 3.65
C THR A 50 11.31 -19.59 3.08
N SER A 51 12.06 -20.21 2.17
CA SER A 51 11.78 -21.55 1.64
C SER A 51 12.34 -22.67 2.54
N GLU A 52 13.09 -22.32 3.59
CA GLU A 52 13.53 -23.26 4.61
C GLU A 52 12.35 -23.75 5.47
N ALA A 53 12.33 -25.06 5.76
CA ALA A 53 11.33 -25.70 6.60
C ALA A 53 12.05 -26.63 7.58
N THR A 54 12.44 -26.08 8.73
CA THR A 54 13.27 -26.76 9.74
C THR A 54 12.63 -26.67 11.13
N ALA A 55 12.92 -27.63 12.00
CA ALA A 55 12.30 -27.68 13.34
C ALA A 55 12.63 -26.44 14.20
N ASP A 56 13.83 -25.89 14.06
CA ASP A 56 14.26 -24.66 14.74
C ASP A 56 13.54 -23.40 14.25
N LEU A 57 13.03 -23.40 13.00
CA LEU A 57 12.15 -22.34 12.49
C LEU A 57 10.76 -22.44 13.13
N ASP A 58 10.22 -23.65 13.30
CA ASP A 58 8.93 -23.86 13.98
C ASP A 58 8.99 -23.39 15.44
N ASP A 59 10.10 -23.67 16.13
CA ASP A 59 10.35 -23.16 17.48
C ASP A 59 10.43 -21.63 17.51
N ALA A 60 11.07 -21.01 16.51
CA ALA A 60 11.13 -19.55 16.39
C ALA A 60 9.74 -18.92 16.16
N LEU A 61 8.93 -19.54 15.30
CA LEU A 61 7.55 -19.13 15.04
C LEU A 61 6.67 -19.24 16.29
N GLN A 62 6.84 -20.31 17.07
CA GLN A 62 6.08 -20.49 18.32
C GLN A 62 6.45 -19.43 19.37
N ARG A 63 7.75 -19.09 19.50
CA ARG A 63 8.20 -17.99 20.37
C ARG A 63 7.60 -16.64 19.93
N ALA A 64 7.67 -16.34 18.63
CA ALA A 64 7.10 -15.12 18.06
C ALA A 64 5.58 -15.05 18.29
N SER A 65 4.87 -16.16 18.10
CA SER A 65 3.43 -16.26 18.36
C SER A 65 3.08 -15.98 19.82
N GLY A 66 3.83 -16.56 20.77
CA GLY A 66 3.65 -16.31 22.20
C GLY A 66 3.86 -14.85 22.59
N ALA A 67 4.94 -14.23 22.09
CA ALA A 67 5.24 -12.81 22.32
C ALA A 67 4.21 -11.87 21.66
N ALA A 68 3.70 -12.26 20.49
CA ALA A 68 2.75 -11.47 19.74
C ALA A 68 1.33 -11.54 20.33
N GLY A 69 0.99 -12.55 21.13
CA GLY A 69 -0.31 -12.69 21.80
C GLY A 69 -1.44 -13.19 20.87
N TYR A 70 -1.09 -13.85 19.76
CA TYR A 70 -2.00 -14.49 18.82
C TYR A 70 -1.27 -15.62 18.07
N THR A 71 -2.02 -16.53 17.45
CA THR A 71 -1.42 -17.72 16.81
C THR A 71 -0.85 -17.38 15.43
N LEU A 72 0.44 -17.69 15.20
CA LEU A 72 1.04 -17.68 13.86
C LEU A 72 1.00 -19.09 13.28
N LYS A 73 0.52 -19.24 12.04
CA LYS A 73 0.54 -20.52 11.34
C LYS A 73 1.24 -20.39 9.98
N PRO A 74 2.44 -20.98 9.81
CA PRO A 74 3.19 -20.85 8.57
C PRO A 74 2.55 -21.66 7.45
N ILE A 75 2.65 -21.13 6.23
CA ILE A 75 2.51 -21.88 4.98
C ILE A 75 3.89 -21.92 4.34
N HIS A 76 4.56 -23.06 4.42
CA HIS A 76 5.87 -23.24 3.78
C HIS A 76 5.70 -23.25 2.26
N LEU A 77 6.61 -22.60 1.56
CA LEU A 77 6.68 -22.64 0.10
C LEU A 77 8.01 -23.29 -0.29
N THR A 78 8.01 -24.13 -1.32
CA THR A 78 9.25 -24.58 -1.95
C THR A 78 9.87 -23.43 -2.75
N GLU A 79 11.15 -23.55 -3.11
CA GLU A 79 11.81 -22.54 -3.96
C GLU A 79 11.10 -22.37 -5.31
N ASP A 80 10.59 -23.46 -5.91
CA ASP A 80 9.84 -23.38 -7.17
C ASP A 80 8.47 -22.71 -6.99
N GLU A 81 7.79 -22.97 -5.85
CA GLU A 81 6.57 -22.26 -5.48
C GLU A 81 6.86 -20.76 -5.27
N GLU A 82 7.87 -20.39 -4.48
CA GLU A 82 8.26 -18.98 -4.30
C GLU A 82 8.54 -18.30 -5.65
N ARG A 83 9.30 -18.96 -6.53
CA ARG A 83 9.67 -18.43 -7.83
C ARG A 83 8.47 -18.24 -8.75
N LYS A 84 7.61 -19.25 -8.93
CA LYS A 84 6.50 -19.18 -9.91
C LYS A 84 5.23 -18.52 -9.38
N PHE A 85 4.95 -18.63 -8.08
CA PHE A 85 3.79 -17.97 -7.47
C PHE A 85 4.10 -16.54 -7.04
N TYR A 86 5.12 -16.33 -6.21
CA TYR A 86 5.39 -15.00 -5.64
C TYR A 86 6.15 -14.12 -6.64
N ARG A 87 7.29 -14.56 -7.18
CA ARG A 87 8.04 -13.74 -8.14
C ARG A 87 7.32 -13.67 -9.50
N GLY A 88 6.93 -14.83 -10.03
CA GLY A 88 6.17 -14.98 -11.27
C GLY A 88 4.74 -14.43 -11.21
N PHE A 89 3.74 -15.27 -11.00
CA PHE A 89 2.33 -14.87 -11.18
C PHE A 89 1.95 -13.58 -10.42
N ALA A 90 2.31 -13.47 -9.15
CA ALA A 90 1.89 -12.34 -8.33
C ALA A 90 2.61 -11.03 -8.76
N ASN A 91 3.93 -11.05 -8.95
CA ASN A 91 4.72 -9.83 -9.16
C ASN A 91 5.13 -9.53 -10.61
N GLU A 92 5.11 -10.51 -11.52
CA GLU A 92 5.34 -10.33 -12.96
C GLU A 92 4.06 -10.35 -13.80
N VAL A 93 2.91 -10.80 -13.26
CA VAL A 93 1.61 -10.74 -13.97
C VAL A 93 0.65 -9.77 -13.29
N ILE A 94 0.20 -10.10 -12.08
CA ILE A 94 -0.90 -9.37 -11.45
C ILE A 94 -0.46 -7.95 -11.05
N TRP A 95 0.70 -7.81 -10.40
CA TRP A 95 1.21 -6.51 -9.99
C TRP A 95 1.32 -5.51 -11.15
N PRO A 96 2.08 -5.76 -12.22
CA PRO A 96 2.19 -4.80 -13.32
C PRO A 96 0.83 -4.54 -13.99
N LEU A 97 0.02 -5.58 -14.22
CA LEU A 97 -1.27 -5.43 -14.90
C LEU A 97 -2.25 -4.55 -14.11
N PHE A 98 -2.34 -4.75 -12.79
CA PHE A 98 -3.26 -4.01 -11.92
C PHE A 98 -2.78 -2.57 -11.65
N HIS A 99 -1.53 -2.27 -11.99
CA HIS A 99 -0.95 -0.93 -11.90
C HIS A 99 -0.81 -0.23 -13.27
N ASP A 100 -1.55 -0.66 -14.28
CA ASP A 100 -1.58 -0.09 -15.62
C ASP A 100 -0.27 -0.27 -16.43
N MET A 101 0.66 -1.11 -15.96
CA MET A 101 1.99 -1.34 -16.54
C MET A 101 2.04 -2.58 -17.42
N VAL A 102 1.19 -2.64 -18.44
CA VAL A 102 1.04 -3.84 -19.30
C VAL A 102 2.35 -4.28 -19.95
N ALA A 103 3.22 -3.33 -20.32
CA ALA A 103 4.51 -3.62 -20.93
C ALA A 103 5.47 -4.40 -20.01
N ALA A 104 5.25 -4.37 -18.70
CA ALA A 104 6.02 -5.11 -17.70
C ALA A 104 5.37 -6.45 -17.31
N CYS A 105 4.32 -6.88 -18.02
CA CYS A 105 3.66 -8.16 -17.74
C CYS A 105 4.36 -9.32 -18.45
N HIS A 106 4.66 -10.39 -17.72
CA HIS A 106 5.21 -11.64 -18.26
C HIS A 106 4.21 -12.79 -18.09
N PHE A 107 3.44 -13.10 -19.15
CA PHE A 107 2.39 -14.11 -19.12
C PHE A 107 2.93 -15.53 -19.37
N ASP A 108 3.44 -16.18 -18.33
CA ASP A 108 3.85 -17.58 -18.37
C ASP A 108 2.71 -18.53 -17.91
N PRO A 109 2.26 -19.49 -18.76
CA PRO A 109 1.30 -20.54 -18.39
C PRO A 109 1.62 -21.32 -17.11
N ASP A 110 2.89 -21.59 -16.83
CA ASP A 110 3.31 -22.36 -15.66
C ASP A 110 3.04 -21.60 -14.36
N TYR A 111 3.08 -20.26 -14.40
CA TYR A 111 2.80 -19.41 -13.25
C TYR A 111 1.38 -19.62 -12.72
N TRP A 112 0.40 -19.77 -13.61
CA TRP A 112 -0.99 -19.94 -13.19
C TRP A 112 -1.24 -21.25 -12.47
N GLN A 113 -0.63 -22.34 -12.94
CA GLN A 113 -0.79 -23.65 -12.30
C GLN A 113 -0.26 -23.61 -10.87
N VAL A 114 0.96 -23.08 -10.68
CA VAL A 114 1.55 -22.93 -9.35
C VAL A 114 0.78 -21.93 -8.49
N TYR A 115 0.23 -20.87 -9.07
CA TYR A 115 -0.63 -19.94 -8.35
C TYR A 115 -1.87 -20.62 -7.75
N CYS A 116 -2.53 -21.49 -8.53
CA CYS A 116 -3.67 -22.27 -8.05
C CYS A 116 -3.25 -23.25 -6.94
N GLU A 117 -2.16 -24.01 -7.13
CA GLU A 117 -1.69 -24.98 -6.14
C GLU A 117 -1.28 -24.33 -4.82
N VAL A 118 -0.59 -23.18 -4.87
CA VAL A 118 -0.27 -22.43 -3.65
C VAL A 118 -1.54 -21.90 -2.98
N ASN A 119 -2.50 -21.35 -3.71
CA ASN A 119 -3.78 -20.92 -3.13
C ASN A 119 -4.54 -22.08 -2.46
N LYS A 120 -4.47 -23.29 -3.03
CA LYS A 120 -5.02 -24.52 -2.44
C LYS A 120 -4.28 -24.94 -1.17
N LYS A 121 -2.96 -24.77 -1.11
CA LYS A 121 -2.13 -24.98 0.09
C LYS A 121 -2.55 -24.02 1.21
N PHE A 122 -2.75 -22.74 0.89
CA PHE A 122 -3.30 -21.75 1.82
C PHE A 122 -4.69 -22.16 2.31
N ALA A 123 -5.60 -22.54 1.41
CA ALA A 123 -6.96 -22.98 1.78
C ALA A 123 -6.96 -24.17 2.76
N ARG A 124 -6.09 -25.17 2.53
CA ARG A 124 -5.89 -26.30 3.46
C ARG A 124 -5.37 -25.82 4.82
N GLY A 125 -4.40 -24.93 4.83
CA GLY A 125 -3.84 -24.34 6.06
C GLY A 125 -4.90 -23.59 6.88
N VAL A 126 -5.77 -22.85 6.21
CA VAL A 126 -6.92 -22.15 6.80
C VAL A 126 -7.91 -23.13 7.41
N LEU A 127 -8.36 -24.15 6.68
CA LEU A 127 -9.29 -25.15 7.21
C LEU A 127 -8.76 -25.88 8.45
N ASN A 128 -7.46 -26.17 8.47
CA ASN A 128 -6.80 -26.80 9.61
C ASN A 128 -6.64 -25.86 10.82
N ALA A 129 -7.04 -24.60 10.72
CA ALA A 129 -6.84 -23.58 11.76
C ALA A 129 -8.08 -22.72 12.04
N SER A 130 -9.20 -22.99 11.36
CA SER A 130 -10.45 -22.25 11.52
C SER A 130 -11.61 -23.19 11.82
N GLY A 131 -12.50 -22.80 12.73
CA GLY A 131 -13.79 -23.45 12.95
C GLY A 131 -14.89 -22.94 11.99
N PRO A 132 -16.07 -23.59 11.98
CA PRO A 132 -17.21 -23.18 11.13
C PRO A 132 -17.75 -21.77 11.45
N GLU A 133 -17.58 -21.32 12.70
CA GLU A 133 -18.04 -19.99 13.16
C GLU A 133 -16.97 -18.89 12.99
N ASP A 134 -15.74 -19.26 12.59
CA ASP A 134 -14.69 -18.28 12.39
C ASP A 134 -14.97 -17.39 11.17
N PHE A 135 -14.70 -16.09 11.34
CA PHE A 135 -14.56 -15.19 10.22
C PHE A 135 -13.15 -15.30 9.62
N ILE A 136 -13.06 -15.60 8.32
CA ILE A 136 -11.82 -15.68 7.57
C ILE A 136 -11.65 -14.39 6.75
N TRP A 137 -10.57 -13.67 6.98
CA TRP A 137 -10.25 -12.44 6.27
C TRP A 137 -8.98 -12.61 5.43
N VAL A 138 -9.15 -12.72 4.12
CA VAL A 138 -8.09 -12.92 3.14
C VAL A 138 -7.62 -11.59 2.58
N HIS A 139 -6.32 -11.42 2.46
CA HIS A 139 -5.70 -10.19 2.00
C HIS A 139 -4.90 -10.38 0.72
N ASP A 140 -5.21 -9.49 -0.22
CA ASP A 140 -4.42 -9.09 -1.36
C ASP A 140 -4.31 -10.06 -2.54
N TYR A 141 -3.74 -9.52 -3.63
CA TYR A 141 -3.69 -10.13 -4.95
C TYR A 141 -3.01 -11.51 -5.03
N HIS A 142 -2.19 -11.87 -4.05
CA HIS A 142 -1.58 -13.19 -3.94
C HIS A 142 -2.62 -14.31 -3.71
N LEU A 143 -3.74 -13.99 -3.06
CA LEU A 143 -4.68 -14.97 -2.50
C LEU A 143 -6.10 -14.85 -3.08
N MET A 144 -6.24 -14.34 -4.30
CA MET A 144 -7.54 -14.14 -4.94
C MET A 144 -8.29 -15.45 -5.23
N ASN A 145 -7.59 -16.60 -5.27
CA ASN A 145 -8.21 -17.90 -5.52
C ASN A 145 -8.58 -18.68 -4.24
N VAL A 146 -8.14 -18.24 -3.06
CA VAL A 146 -8.31 -18.99 -1.80
C VAL A 146 -9.77 -19.31 -1.48
N ALA A 147 -10.71 -18.39 -1.71
CA ALA A 147 -12.13 -18.67 -1.43
C ALA A 147 -12.68 -19.79 -2.30
N MET A 148 -12.33 -19.85 -3.58
CA MET A 148 -12.77 -20.94 -4.47
C MET A 148 -12.31 -22.30 -3.93
N GLU A 149 -11.04 -22.40 -3.54
CA GLU A 149 -10.47 -23.62 -2.95
C GLU A 149 -11.11 -23.98 -1.60
N LEU A 150 -11.35 -22.99 -0.73
CA LEU A 150 -12.05 -23.20 0.54
C LEU A 150 -13.47 -23.75 0.33
N ARG A 151 -14.22 -23.19 -0.63
CA ARG A 151 -15.57 -23.67 -0.95
C ARG A 151 -15.53 -25.09 -1.52
N ALA A 152 -14.57 -25.40 -2.40
CA ALA A 152 -14.38 -26.75 -2.93
C ALA A 152 -14.08 -27.80 -1.84
N LEU A 153 -13.40 -27.39 -0.77
CA LEU A 153 -13.12 -28.21 0.41
C LEU A 153 -14.26 -28.22 1.45
N GLY A 154 -15.41 -27.61 1.15
CA GLY A 154 -16.60 -27.63 2.01
C GLY A 154 -16.64 -26.57 3.11
N CYS A 155 -15.77 -25.56 3.07
CA CYS A 155 -15.77 -24.46 4.03
C CYS A 155 -17.08 -23.65 3.95
N ARG A 156 -17.79 -23.55 5.09
CA ARG A 156 -19.04 -22.77 5.23
C ARG A 156 -18.85 -21.45 5.98
N SER A 157 -17.66 -21.21 6.52
CA SER A 157 -17.31 -19.98 7.23
C SER A 157 -17.49 -18.75 6.34
N ARG A 158 -17.71 -17.59 6.96
CA ARG A 158 -17.74 -16.32 6.22
C ARG A 158 -16.32 -15.93 5.81
N ILE A 159 -16.14 -15.60 4.53
CA ILE A 159 -14.86 -15.26 3.93
C ILE A 159 -14.93 -13.85 3.33
N GLY A 160 -14.19 -12.92 3.90
CA GLY A 160 -13.97 -11.59 3.34
C GLY A 160 -12.64 -11.52 2.60
N PHE A 161 -12.59 -10.75 1.53
CA PHE A 161 -11.38 -10.42 0.78
C PHE A 161 -11.16 -8.91 0.77
N PHE A 162 -9.93 -8.45 0.95
CA PHE A 162 -9.57 -7.05 0.72
C PHE A 162 -8.37 -6.94 -0.22
N LEU A 163 -8.56 -6.23 -1.34
CA LEU A 163 -7.50 -5.94 -2.30
C LEU A 163 -6.79 -4.64 -1.94
N HIS A 164 -5.47 -4.71 -1.70
CA HIS A 164 -4.69 -3.54 -1.27
C HIS A 164 -4.16 -2.71 -2.43
N ILE A 165 -3.99 -3.34 -3.58
CA ILE A 165 -3.59 -2.72 -4.85
C ILE A 165 -4.83 -2.19 -5.62
N PRO A 166 -4.65 -1.37 -6.67
CA PRO A 166 -5.77 -0.95 -7.51
C PRO A 166 -6.44 -2.15 -8.20
N PHE A 167 -7.70 -1.99 -8.60
CA PHE A 167 -8.34 -2.94 -9.52
C PHE A 167 -8.42 -2.31 -10.92
N PRO A 168 -7.89 -2.98 -11.97
CA PRO A 168 -7.76 -2.38 -13.29
C PRO A 168 -9.11 -2.22 -14.00
N PRO A 169 -9.26 -1.22 -14.89
CA PRO A 169 -10.43 -1.11 -15.75
C PRO A 169 -10.54 -2.31 -16.73
N PRO A 170 -11.73 -2.53 -17.34
CA PRO A 170 -11.97 -3.67 -18.24
C PRO A 170 -10.93 -3.83 -19.35
N ASP A 171 -10.56 -2.75 -20.04
CA ASP A 171 -9.61 -2.79 -21.17
C ASP A 171 -8.23 -3.34 -20.79
N LEU A 172 -7.86 -3.23 -19.51
CA LEU A 172 -6.64 -3.80 -18.98
C LEU A 172 -6.88 -5.20 -18.41
N TYR A 173 -7.93 -5.39 -17.62
CA TYR A 173 -8.25 -6.70 -17.03
C TYR A 173 -8.46 -7.80 -18.09
N LEU A 174 -9.06 -7.44 -19.23
CA LEU A 174 -9.32 -8.37 -20.34
C LEU A 174 -8.05 -8.94 -20.98
N LYS A 175 -6.88 -8.32 -20.76
CA LYS A 175 -5.58 -8.82 -21.24
C LYS A 175 -5.09 -10.03 -20.43
N LEU A 176 -5.60 -10.23 -19.21
CA LEU A 176 -5.22 -11.38 -18.38
C LEU A 176 -5.72 -12.69 -19.02
N PRO A 177 -4.84 -13.66 -19.32
CA PRO A 177 -5.28 -14.95 -19.89
C PRO A 177 -6.29 -15.67 -18.99
N TRP A 178 -6.07 -15.63 -17.67
CA TRP A 178 -6.89 -16.30 -16.65
C TRP A 178 -8.01 -15.44 -16.06
N ARG A 179 -8.36 -14.33 -16.72
CA ARG A 179 -9.39 -13.36 -16.28
C ARG A 179 -10.70 -13.98 -15.83
N ARG A 180 -11.20 -15.00 -16.54
CA ARG A 180 -12.47 -15.65 -16.20
C ARG A 180 -12.36 -16.44 -14.90
N ALA A 181 -11.34 -17.29 -14.79
CA ALA A 181 -11.11 -18.09 -13.58
C ALA A 181 -10.92 -17.20 -12.35
N LEU A 182 -10.12 -16.14 -12.49
CA LEU A 182 -9.81 -15.24 -11.38
C LEU A 182 -11.02 -14.42 -10.93
N ILE A 183 -11.82 -13.87 -11.85
CA ILE A 183 -13.00 -13.09 -11.48
C ILE A 183 -14.08 -13.98 -10.85
N GLU A 184 -14.23 -15.21 -11.35
CA GLU A 184 -15.15 -16.21 -10.78
C GLU A 184 -14.69 -16.67 -9.40
N ALA A 185 -13.37 -16.71 -9.14
CA ALA A 185 -12.83 -16.97 -7.81
C ALA A 185 -13.13 -15.84 -6.81
N LEU A 186 -13.02 -14.59 -7.24
CA LEU A 186 -13.37 -13.43 -6.42
C LEU A 186 -14.86 -13.40 -6.06
N LEU A 187 -15.75 -14.01 -6.85
CA LEU A 187 -17.17 -14.18 -6.52
C LEU A 187 -17.43 -15.27 -5.46
N GLN A 188 -16.42 -16.03 -5.04
CA GLN A 188 -16.58 -17.05 -3.99
C GLN A 188 -16.43 -16.51 -2.57
N PHE A 189 -15.92 -15.28 -2.44
CA PHE A 189 -15.94 -14.54 -1.19
C PHE A 189 -17.35 -14.02 -0.90
N ASP A 190 -17.69 -13.91 0.39
CA ASP A 190 -18.95 -13.30 0.81
C ASP A 190 -18.87 -11.76 0.74
N MET A 191 -17.66 -11.23 0.85
CA MET A 191 -17.37 -9.80 0.72
C MET A 191 -16.04 -9.54 0.04
N VAL A 192 -16.01 -8.57 -0.89
CA VAL A 192 -14.81 -8.08 -1.58
C VAL A 192 -14.70 -6.57 -1.32
N GLY A 193 -13.65 -6.17 -0.63
CA GLY A 193 -13.31 -4.78 -0.35
C GLY A 193 -12.18 -4.26 -1.23
N PHE A 194 -12.27 -2.98 -1.57
CA PHE A 194 -11.28 -2.26 -2.35
C PHE A 194 -10.83 -0.98 -1.64
N GLN A 195 -9.73 -0.40 -2.07
CA GLN A 195 -9.25 0.88 -1.56
C GLN A 195 -10.15 2.05 -1.95
N THR A 196 -10.59 2.11 -3.20
CA THR A 196 -11.33 3.25 -3.73
C THR A 196 -12.65 2.85 -4.40
N LEU A 197 -13.55 3.82 -4.53
CA LEU A 197 -14.78 3.65 -5.32
C LEU A 197 -14.50 3.38 -6.80
N ARG A 198 -13.36 3.87 -7.33
CA ARG A 198 -12.93 3.61 -8.70
C ARG A 198 -12.61 2.13 -8.90
N ASP A 199 -11.83 1.53 -8.01
CA ASP A 199 -11.47 0.12 -8.07
C ASP A 199 -12.72 -0.78 -7.99
N ARG A 200 -13.65 -0.45 -7.09
CA ARG A 200 -14.92 -1.16 -6.98
C ARG A 200 -15.77 -1.06 -8.25
N ARG A 201 -15.83 0.12 -8.89
CA ARG A 201 -16.54 0.31 -10.17
C ARG A 201 -15.90 -0.53 -11.28
N ASN A 202 -14.57 -0.47 -11.39
CA ASN A 202 -13.82 -1.26 -12.36
C ASN A 202 -14.09 -2.76 -12.21
N PHE A 203 -14.17 -3.28 -10.97
CA PHE A 203 -14.52 -4.68 -10.73
C PHE A 203 -15.92 -5.03 -11.26
N VAL A 204 -16.92 -4.19 -11.00
CA VAL A 204 -18.29 -4.38 -11.52
C VAL A 204 -18.32 -4.34 -13.04
N ASP A 205 -17.56 -3.45 -13.66
CA ASP A 205 -17.51 -3.35 -15.12
C ASP A 205 -16.80 -4.57 -15.74
N CYS A 206 -15.78 -5.11 -15.06
CA CYS A 206 -15.15 -6.37 -15.46
C CYS A 206 -16.12 -7.56 -15.31
N LEU A 207 -16.93 -7.60 -14.25
CA LEU A 207 -17.97 -8.62 -14.09
C LEU A 207 -18.98 -8.58 -15.25
N ARG A 208 -19.45 -7.40 -15.63
CA ARG A 208 -20.36 -7.22 -16.76
C ARG A 208 -19.73 -7.68 -18.07
N ALA A 209 -18.49 -7.25 -18.32
CA ALA A 209 -17.76 -7.60 -19.53
C ALA A 209 -17.52 -9.10 -19.69
N LEU A 210 -17.28 -9.84 -18.59
CA LEU A 210 -16.92 -11.26 -18.63
C LEU A 210 -18.07 -12.22 -18.38
N LEU A 211 -19.03 -11.86 -17.52
CA LEU A 211 -20.07 -12.77 -17.04
C LEU A 211 -21.47 -12.44 -17.59
N GLY A 212 -21.63 -11.30 -18.28
CA GLY A 212 -22.89 -10.87 -18.87
C GLY A 212 -23.83 -10.25 -17.84
N GLU A 213 -24.96 -10.91 -17.54
CA GLU A 213 -25.96 -10.40 -16.61
C GLU A 213 -25.41 -10.29 -15.18
N VAL A 214 -25.32 -9.05 -14.70
CA VAL A 214 -24.91 -8.71 -13.34
C VAL A 214 -26.02 -7.88 -12.70
N ARG A 215 -26.61 -8.39 -11.60
CA ARG A 215 -27.64 -7.68 -10.84
C ARG A 215 -27.01 -6.98 -9.66
N ILE A 216 -27.38 -5.73 -9.42
CA ILE A 216 -26.90 -4.92 -8.29
C ILE A 216 -28.07 -4.63 -7.36
N GLN A 217 -27.89 -4.90 -6.07
CA GLN A 217 -28.88 -4.63 -5.03
C GLN A 217 -28.30 -3.73 -3.95
N GLY A 218 -29.02 -2.66 -3.60
CA GLY A 218 -28.57 -1.64 -2.64
C GLY A 218 -27.86 -0.44 -3.30
N LYS A 219 -27.51 0.55 -2.47
CA LYS A 219 -26.82 1.78 -2.86
C LYS A 219 -25.81 2.15 -1.76
N GLY A 220 -24.86 3.02 -2.07
CA GLY A 220 -23.90 3.57 -1.11
C GLY A 220 -22.53 2.88 -1.11
N HIS A 221 -21.88 2.91 0.05
CA HIS A 221 -20.52 2.42 0.26
C HIS A 221 -20.39 0.90 0.11
N ILE A 222 -21.45 0.16 0.46
CA ILE A 222 -21.55 -1.30 0.31
C ILE A 222 -22.81 -1.63 -0.48
N PHE A 223 -22.71 -2.52 -1.46
CA PHE A 223 -23.87 -3.10 -2.14
C PHE A 223 -23.62 -4.56 -2.52
N ALA A 224 -24.69 -5.31 -2.77
CA ALA A 224 -24.60 -6.69 -3.22
C ALA A 224 -24.60 -6.77 -4.75
N VAL A 225 -23.80 -7.70 -5.28
CA VAL A 225 -23.77 -8.05 -6.70
C VAL A 225 -24.09 -9.53 -6.84
N SER A 226 -25.04 -9.85 -7.70
CA SER A 226 -25.34 -11.23 -8.08
C SER A 226 -24.89 -11.50 -9.52
N ALA A 227 -24.03 -12.50 -9.70
CA ALA A 227 -23.54 -12.97 -10.99
C ALA A 227 -23.38 -14.49 -10.97
N LYS A 228 -23.81 -15.19 -12.04
CA LYS A 228 -23.71 -16.67 -12.15
C LYS A 228 -24.28 -17.43 -10.94
N GLY A 229 -25.37 -16.93 -10.35
CA GLY A 229 -26.01 -17.56 -9.19
C GLY A 229 -25.26 -17.39 -7.86
N ARG A 230 -24.18 -16.60 -7.81
CA ARG A 230 -23.47 -16.22 -6.60
C ARG A 230 -23.77 -14.76 -6.27
N GLU A 231 -23.97 -14.48 -4.98
CA GLU A 231 -24.10 -13.13 -4.46
C GLU A 231 -22.86 -12.79 -3.65
N VAL A 232 -22.28 -11.61 -3.89
CA VAL A 232 -21.12 -11.09 -3.18
C VAL A 232 -21.37 -9.64 -2.78
N ARG A 233 -20.93 -9.24 -1.58
CA ARG A 233 -20.97 -7.84 -1.14
C ARG A 233 -19.71 -7.11 -1.59
N LEU A 234 -19.85 -5.92 -2.16
CA LEU A 234 -18.74 -5.10 -2.60
C LEU A 234 -18.69 -3.80 -1.81
N GLY A 235 -17.50 -3.43 -1.32
CA GLY A 235 -17.31 -2.16 -0.62
C GLY A 235 -15.98 -1.47 -0.93
N ALA A 236 -15.90 -0.17 -0.64
CA ALA A 236 -14.67 0.60 -0.71
C ALA A 236 -14.31 1.11 0.69
N PHE A 237 -13.17 0.65 1.21
CA PHE A 237 -12.68 0.96 2.55
C PHE A 237 -11.23 1.44 2.41
N PRO A 238 -10.99 2.75 2.31
CA PRO A 238 -9.64 3.26 2.16
C PRO A 238 -8.81 2.95 3.40
N ILE A 239 -7.81 2.07 3.27
CA ILE A 239 -6.92 1.71 4.38
C ILE A 239 -6.15 2.93 4.86
N SER A 240 -5.81 2.96 6.14
CA SER A 240 -5.14 4.10 6.77
C SER A 240 -4.00 3.66 7.68
N ILE A 241 -3.59 4.52 8.59
CA ILE A 241 -2.55 4.25 9.59
C ILE A 241 -3.10 4.44 10.99
N ASP A 242 -2.38 3.96 12.00
CA ASP A 242 -2.62 4.37 13.39
C ASP A 242 -2.11 5.81 13.57
N PHE A 243 -3.01 6.78 13.34
CA PHE A 243 -2.67 8.20 13.39
C PHE A 243 -2.03 8.60 14.71
N ASN A 244 -2.59 8.12 15.83
CA ASN A 244 -2.14 8.51 17.17
C ASN A 244 -0.78 7.89 17.49
N ALA A 245 -0.53 6.64 17.08
CA ALA A 245 0.78 6.01 17.26
C ALA A 245 1.88 6.76 16.48
N TYR A 246 1.66 7.08 15.20
CA TYR A 246 2.66 7.83 14.41
C TYR A 246 2.90 9.23 14.98
N MET A 247 1.83 9.96 15.31
CA MET A 247 1.95 11.29 15.91
C MET A 247 2.68 11.25 17.26
N GLY A 248 2.36 10.27 18.12
CA GLY A 248 2.99 10.12 19.43
C GLY A 248 4.46 9.73 19.35
N GLN A 249 4.82 8.78 18.47
CA GLN A 249 6.22 8.38 18.26
C GLN A 249 7.04 9.52 17.64
N ALA A 250 6.47 10.26 16.69
CA ALA A 250 7.12 11.40 16.06
C ALA A 250 7.39 12.56 17.04
N ALA A 251 6.63 12.64 18.15
CA ALA A 251 6.80 13.63 19.21
C ALA A 251 7.91 13.29 20.22
N THR A 252 8.53 12.11 20.11
CA THR A 252 9.53 11.67 21.08
C THR A 252 10.83 12.50 20.99
N PRO A 253 11.53 12.72 22.13
CA PRO A 253 12.80 13.45 22.11
C PRO A 253 13.87 12.83 21.20
N GLU A 254 13.89 11.50 21.09
CA GLU A 254 14.83 10.77 20.22
C GLU A 254 14.63 11.13 18.75
N VAL A 255 13.38 11.10 18.27
CA VAL A 255 13.04 11.49 16.89
C VAL A 255 13.33 12.96 16.65
N ALA A 256 13.00 13.84 17.62
CA ALA A 256 13.28 15.27 17.50
C ALA A 256 14.79 15.57 17.41
N ALA A 257 15.62 14.86 18.17
CA ALA A 257 17.08 14.99 18.10
C ALA A 257 17.61 14.61 16.72
N LYS A 258 17.22 13.46 16.17
CA LYS A 258 17.62 13.02 14.83
C LYS A 258 17.12 13.95 13.71
N ALA A 259 15.89 14.47 13.83
CA ALA A 259 15.37 15.44 12.86
C ALA A 259 16.22 16.73 12.86
N LYS A 260 16.67 17.18 14.04
CA LYS A 260 17.57 18.33 14.18
C LYS A 260 18.97 18.05 13.60
N GLU A 261 19.48 16.83 13.73
CA GLU A 261 20.73 16.41 13.09
C GLU A 261 20.63 16.53 11.56
N LEU A 262 19.52 16.06 10.96
CA LEU A 262 19.29 16.19 9.51
C LEU A 262 19.29 17.66 9.04
N HIS A 263 18.63 18.57 9.78
CA HIS A 263 18.69 20.00 9.48
C HIS A 263 20.10 20.60 9.64
N THR A 264 20.89 20.08 10.58
CA THR A 264 22.28 20.53 10.80
C THR A 264 23.20 20.08 9.66
N LEU A 265 22.97 18.89 9.09
CA LEU A 265 23.69 18.38 7.92
C LEU A 265 23.35 19.14 6.63
N LEU A 266 22.16 19.73 6.57
CA LEU A 266 21.63 20.45 5.42
C LEU A 266 21.17 21.87 5.80
N PRO A 267 22.08 22.75 6.28
CA PRO A 267 21.70 24.05 6.79
C PRO A 267 21.20 24.98 5.69
N ASN A 268 20.27 25.87 6.06
CA ASN A 268 19.73 26.93 5.19
C ASN A 268 19.03 26.42 3.92
N ARG A 269 18.48 25.20 3.95
CA ARG A 269 17.80 24.57 2.82
C ARG A 269 16.43 24.05 3.23
N LYS A 270 15.48 24.12 2.30
CA LYS A 270 14.25 23.34 2.41
C LYS A 270 14.50 21.90 1.98
N LEU A 271 13.93 20.96 2.72
CA LEU A 271 14.10 19.53 2.48
C LEU A 271 12.85 18.97 1.79
N VAL A 272 13.04 18.43 0.59
CA VAL A 272 12.04 17.63 -0.12
C VAL A 272 12.32 16.17 0.16
N LEU A 273 11.30 15.40 0.50
CA LEU A 273 11.43 13.99 0.84
C LEU A 273 10.63 13.11 -0.12
N GLY A 274 11.31 12.16 -0.74
CA GLY A 274 10.71 10.99 -1.37
C GLY A 274 11.08 9.74 -0.60
N ILE A 275 10.10 8.94 -0.19
CA ILE A 275 10.32 7.62 0.42
C ILE A 275 9.47 6.61 -0.32
N ASP A 276 10.14 5.67 -0.98
CA ASP A 276 9.47 4.69 -1.82
C ASP A 276 10.19 3.34 -1.70
N ARG A 277 9.46 2.25 -1.91
CA ARG A 277 10.12 0.98 -2.25
C ARG A 277 10.68 1.09 -3.66
N LEU A 278 11.77 0.37 -3.95
CA LEU A 278 12.22 0.15 -5.33
C LEU A 278 11.09 -0.57 -6.09
N ASP A 279 10.31 0.19 -6.85
CA ASP A 279 9.16 -0.30 -7.60
C ASP A 279 8.78 0.69 -8.69
N PHE A 280 8.56 0.21 -9.92
CA PHE A 280 8.30 1.06 -11.08
C PHE A 280 6.98 1.84 -10.95
N THR A 281 6.05 1.38 -10.12
CA THR A 281 4.79 2.08 -9.84
C THR A 281 5.00 3.41 -9.10
N LYS A 282 6.15 3.59 -8.43
CA LYS A 282 6.45 4.77 -7.60
C LYS A 282 6.93 5.98 -8.38
N GLY A 283 7.20 5.83 -9.68
CA GLY A 283 7.56 6.96 -10.53
C GLY A 283 8.83 7.68 -10.10
N ILE A 284 9.77 7.00 -9.43
CA ILE A 284 11.01 7.61 -8.93
C ILE A 284 11.79 8.31 -10.06
N PRO A 285 11.96 7.71 -11.27
CA PRO A 285 12.57 8.42 -12.39
C PRO A 285 11.87 9.74 -12.74
N HIS A 286 10.52 9.74 -12.80
CA HIS A 286 9.74 10.95 -13.10
C HIS A 286 9.92 12.02 -12.02
N LYS A 287 10.00 11.60 -10.75
CA LYS A 287 10.26 12.48 -9.62
C LYS A 287 11.64 13.15 -9.71
N LEU A 288 12.67 12.38 -10.05
CA LEU A 288 14.02 12.88 -10.23
C LEU A 288 14.09 13.88 -11.40
N GLU A 289 13.43 13.58 -12.52
CA GLU A 289 13.36 14.48 -13.66
C GLU A 289 12.56 15.76 -13.35
N ALA A 290 11.48 15.67 -12.58
CA ALA A 290 10.76 16.86 -12.12
C ALA A 290 11.60 17.74 -11.20
N PHE A 291 12.41 17.13 -10.32
CA PHE A 291 13.35 17.88 -9.49
C PHE A 291 14.49 18.49 -10.31
N HIS A 292 14.99 17.79 -11.34
CA HIS A 292 15.94 18.33 -12.30
C HIS A 292 15.36 19.53 -13.06
N ASN A 293 14.13 19.40 -13.56
CA ASN A 293 13.40 20.45 -14.27
C ASN A 293 13.15 21.68 -13.38
N LEU A 294 12.80 21.49 -12.10
CA LEU A 294 12.70 22.55 -11.09
C LEU A 294 13.99 23.37 -11.01
N LEU A 295 15.15 22.72 -10.88
CA LEU A 295 16.44 23.41 -10.73
C LEU A 295 16.87 24.14 -12.02
N MET A 296 16.45 23.65 -13.18
CA MET A 296 16.68 24.30 -14.47
C MET A 296 15.78 25.53 -14.67
N ARG A 297 14.47 25.40 -14.41
CA ARG A 297 13.49 26.48 -14.61
C ARG A 297 13.58 27.57 -13.56
N TYR A 298 14.00 27.22 -12.34
CA TYR A 298 14.08 28.14 -11.21
C TYR A 298 15.49 28.12 -10.59
N PRO A 299 16.52 28.67 -11.28
CA PRO A 299 17.91 28.63 -10.81
C PRO A 299 18.13 29.25 -9.43
N TRP A 300 17.27 30.17 -8.99
CA TRP A 300 17.34 30.78 -7.67
C TRP A 300 17.06 29.79 -6.51
N LEU A 301 16.45 28.63 -6.79
CA LEU A 301 16.27 27.55 -5.82
C LEU A 301 17.54 26.69 -5.64
N GLN A 302 18.50 26.77 -6.56
CA GLN A 302 19.78 26.07 -6.42
C GLN A 302 20.44 26.49 -5.09
N GLU A 303 21.05 25.53 -4.41
CA GLU A 303 21.64 25.67 -3.06
C GLU A 303 20.66 25.96 -1.91
N ARG A 304 19.37 26.22 -2.20
CA ARG A 304 18.32 26.50 -1.21
C ARG A 304 17.33 25.36 -1.01
N ILE A 305 17.40 24.33 -1.85
CA ILE A 305 16.54 23.15 -1.79
C ILE A 305 17.38 21.88 -2.05
N SER A 306 17.04 20.80 -1.35
CA SER A 306 17.61 19.47 -1.57
C SER A 306 16.52 18.42 -1.53
N LEU A 307 16.62 17.42 -2.41
CA LEU A 307 15.77 16.23 -2.40
C LEU A 307 16.50 15.09 -1.67
N ILE A 308 15.89 14.57 -0.62
CA ILE A 308 16.27 13.31 -0.01
C ILE A 308 15.35 12.24 -0.61
N GLN A 309 15.92 11.32 -1.39
CA GLN A 309 15.21 10.17 -1.95
C GLN A 309 15.69 8.89 -1.29
N VAL A 310 14.85 8.35 -0.40
CA VAL A 310 15.04 7.04 0.22
C VAL A 310 14.37 5.99 -0.67
N VAL A 311 15.12 4.96 -1.04
CA VAL A 311 14.64 3.81 -1.82
C VAL A 311 14.87 2.54 -1.03
N VAL A 312 13.78 1.96 -0.56
CA VAL A 312 13.81 0.70 0.21
C VAL A 312 13.93 -0.48 -0.76
N PRO A 313 14.95 -1.35 -0.61
CA PRO A 313 15.11 -2.54 -1.45
C PRO A 313 13.85 -3.41 -1.46
N SER A 314 13.46 -3.91 -2.64
CA SER A 314 12.28 -4.75 -2.80
C SER A 314 12.44 -5.69 -3.98
N ARG A 315 11.90 -6.92 -3.86
CA ARG A 315 11.77 -7.89 -4.96
C ARG A 315 13.08 -8.16 -5.74
N ALA A 316 14.18 -8.28 -5.00
CA ALA A 316 15.49 -8.59 -5.57
C ALA A 316 15.46 -9.87 -6.42
N GLY A 317 16.13 -9.83 -7.57
CA GLY A 317 16.20 -10.94 -8.52
C GLY A 317 15.06 -11.01 -9.54
N ILE A 318 14.20 -9.99 -9.60
CA ILE A 318 13.31 -9.75 -10.74
C ILE A 318 14.00 -8.73 -11.66
N PRO A 319 14.32 -9.05 -12.93
CA PRO A 319 15.15 -8.22 -13.81
C PRO A 319 14.70 -6.76 -13.92
N GLU A 320 13.39 -6.51 -14.04
CA GLU A 320 12.81 -5.17 -14.18
C GLU A 320 13.10 -4.27 -12.97
N TYR A 321 13.28 -4.86 -11.78
CA TYR A 321 13.60 -4.11 -10.56
C TYR A 321 15.09 -3.73 -10.52
N ASP A 322 15.98 -4.62 -10.99
CA ASP A 322 17.42 -4.37 -11.07
C ASP A 322 17.73 -3.30 -12.15
N GLU A 323 17.01 -3.33 -13.27
CA GLU A 323 17.08 -2.30 -14.31
C GLU A 323 16.58 -0.94 -13.83
N LEU A 324 15.45 -0.92 -13.10
CA LEU A 324 14.92 0.29 -12.50
C LEU A 324 15.92 0.91 -11.53
N ARG A 325 16.56 0.10 -10.69
CA ARG A 325 17.60 0.57 -9.75
C ARG A 325 18.74 1.25 -10.50
N THR A 326 19.25 0.60 -11.54
CA THR A 326 20.33 1.14 -12.38
C THR A 326 19.92 2.48 -12.99
N THR A 327 18.71 2.56 -13.51
CA THR A 327 18.15 3.81 -14.08
C THR A 327 18.10 4.93 -13.03
N ILE A 328 17.63 4.64 -11.82
CA ILE A 328 17.56 5.61 -10.72
C ILE A 328 18.97 6.10 -10.35
N GLU A 329 19.92 5.20 -10.15
CA GLU A 329 21.29 5.53 -9.77
C GLU A 329 22.01 6.38 -10.85
N GLN A 330 21.80 6.05 -12.14
CA GLN A 330 22.29 6.85 -13.26
C GLN A 330 21.68 8.25 -13.31
N LEU A 331 20.37 8.37 -13.10
CA LEU A 331 19.68 9.67 -13.05
C LEU A 331 20.20 10.54 -11.90
N VAL A 332 20.34 9.96 -10.70
CA VAL A 332 20.92 10.65 -9.54
C VAL A 332 22.33 11.14 -9.86
N GLY A 333 23.18 10.28 -10.43
CA GLY A 333 24.55 10.64 -10.82
C GLY A 333 24.60 11.76 -11.85
N ARG A 334 23.77 11.68 -12.90
CA ARG A 334 23.65 12.71 -13.94
C ARG A 334 23.22 14.06 -13.36
N ILE A 335 22.14 14.08 -12.58
CA ILE A 335 21.58 15.32 -12.02
C ILE A 335 22.55 15.96 -11.02
N ASN A 336 23.11 15.17 -10.11
CA ASN A 336 24.10 15.68 -9.15
C ASN A 336 25.36 16.18 -9.87
N GLY A 337 25.87 15.46 -10.88
CA GLY A 337 27.04 15.88 -11.65
C GLY A 337 26.86 17.23 -12.37
N GLN A 338 25.63 17.60 -12.75
CA GLN A 338 25.33 18.88 -13.38
C GLN A 338 25.31 20.06 -12.40
N PHE A 339 24.84 19.85 -11.18
CA PHE A 339 24.53 20.94 -10.25
C PHE A 339 25.44 21.02 -9.03
N VAL A 340 26.17 19.96 -8.68
CA VAL A 340 27.08 19.96 -7.53
C VAL A 340 28.05 21.15 -7.66
N ARG A 341 28.30 21.83 -6.53
CA ARG A 341 29.23 22.96 -6.45
C ARG A 341 30.34 22.66 -5.46
N PRO A 342 31.59 23.11 -5.72
CA PRO A 342 32.62 23.17 -4.69
C PRO A 342 32.08 23.96 -3.50
N GLY A 343 32.08 23.37 -2.29
CA GLY A 343 31.46 23.97 -1.10
C GLY A 343 30.33 23.15 -0.46
N GLY A 344 29.93 22.02 -1.06
CA GLY A 344 29.14 20.98 -0.36
C GLY A 344 27.64 20.98 -0.61
N TRP A 345 27.13 21.63 -1.66
CA TRP A 345 25.74 21.42 -2.08
C TRP A 345 25.62 20.19 -2.98
N VAL A 346 24.84 19.22 -2.51
CA VAL A 346 24.38 18.07 -3.29
C VAL A 346 22.86 18.20 -3.45
N PRO A 347 22.35 18.33 -4.68
CA PRO A 347 20.91 18.51 -4.91
C PRO A 347 20.09 17.29 -4.50
N ILE A 348 20.57 16.08 -4.78
CA ILE A 348 19.85 14.82 -4.51
C ILE A 348 20.67 13.93 -3.57
N TRP A 349 20.12 13.66 -2.40
CA TRP A 349 20.63 12.73 -1.40
C TRP A 349 19.90 11.40 -1.57
N TYR A 350 20.56 10.46 -2.24
CA TYR A 350 20.02 9.14 -2.50
C TYR A 350 20.44 8.14 -1.42
N VAL A 351 19.46 7.48 -0.81
CA VAL A 351 19.67 6.47 0.24
C VAL A 351 19.02 5.16 -0.20
N TYR A 352 19.83 4.14 -0.49
CA TYR A 352 19.34 2.80 -0.83
C TYR A 352 19.48 1.86 0.37
N SER A 353 18.51 1.92 1.29
CA SER A 353 18.48 1.08 2.47
C SER A 353 17.10 1.07 3.11
N SER A 354 16.89 0.10 4.01
CA SER A 354 15.77 0.14 4.95
C SER A 354 16.10 1.09 6.09
N LEU A 355 15.12 1.87 6.53
CA LEU A 355 15.25 2.77 7.68
C LEU A 355 14.71 2.11 8.95
N SER A 356 15.33 2.41 10.09
CA SER A 356 14.69 2.13 11.38
C SER A 356 13.44 3.00 11.55
N THR A 357 12.51 2.61 12.42
CA THR A 357 11.32 3.43 12.71
C THR A 357 11.70 4.83 13.15
N VAL A 358 12.70 4.97 14.01
CA VAL A 358 13.16 6.28 14.52
C VAL A 358 13.71 7.13 13.36
N ASP A 359 14.51 6.55 12.47
CA ASP A 359 15.06 7.28 11.32
C ASP A 359 13.94 7.71 10.37
N LEU A 360 13.00 6.81 10.03
CA LEU A 360 11.86 7.11 9.17
C LEU A 360 11.06 8.31 9.70
N LEU A 361 10.71 8.27 10.99
CA LEU A 361 9.99 9.37 11.63
C LEU A 361 10.83 10.66 11.66
N ALA A 362 12.15 10.56 11.86
CA ALA A 362 13.03 11.72 11.81
C ALA A 362 13.10 12.35 10.41
N TYR A 363 13.13 11.55 9.33
CA TYR A 363 13.03 12.05 7.96
C TYR A 363 11.68 12.75 7.72
N TYR A 364 10.56 12.16 8.15
CA TYR A 364 9.25 12.82 8.05
C TYR A 364 9.22 14.15 8.80
N ARG A 365 9.82 14.21 9.99
CA ARG A 365 9.88 15.40 10.85
C ARG A 365 10.78 16.50 10.30
N ALA A 366 11.87 16.14 9.63
CA ALA A 366 12.82 17.11 9.07
C ALA A 366 12.38 17.67 7.72
N ALA A 367 11.50 16.98 6.98
CA ALA A 367 11.15 17.37 5.63
C ALA A 367 10.06 18.46 5.58
N ASP A 368 10.36 19.58 4.91
CA ASP A 368 9.40 20.65 4.62
C ASP A 368 8.33 20.22 3.62
N ILE A 369 8.70 19.36 2.67
CA ILE A 369 7.85 18.95 1.54
C ILE A 369 7.96 17.43 1.37
N ALA A 370 6.85 16.70 1.43
CA ALA A 370 6.80 15.32 0.95
C ALA A 370 6.39 15.30 -0.53
N LEU A 371 7.18 14.60 -1.34
CA LEU A 371 6.97 14.44 -2.77
C LEU A 371 6.60 12.98 -3.08
N ILE A 372 5.29 12.72 -3.05
CA ILE A 372 4.70 11.38 -3.20
C ILE A 372 4.03 11.28 -4.56
N THR A 373 4.79 10.85 -5.57
CA THR A 373 4.40 10.93 -6.98
C THR A 373 4.32 9.57 -7.69
N PRO A 374 3.64 8.55 -7.13
CA PRO A 374 3.49 7.28 -7.83
C PRO A 374 2.69 7.44 -9.12
N LEU A 375 3.07 6.68 -10.15
CA LEU A 375 2.32 6.59 -11.42
C LEU A 375 0.98 5.89 -11.20
N ARG A 376 0.94 4.92 -10.28
CA ARG A 376 -0.28 4.23 -9.85
C ARG A 376 -0.07 3.63 -8.47
N ASP A 377 -1.01 3.84 -7.55
CA ASP A 377 -0.91 3.27 -6.19
C ASP A 377 -2.30 2.99 -5.63
N GLY A 378 -2.48 1.83 -4.99
CA GLY A 378 -3.76 1.45 -4.37
C GLY A 378 -4.19 2.42 -3.29
N MET A 379 -3.24 2.92 -2.48
CA MET A 379 -3.50 3.93 -1.46
C MET A 379 -2.34 4.90 -1.28
N ASN A 380 -1.14 4.39 -1.00
CA ASN A 380 0.03 5.12 -0.50
C ASN A 380 -0.10 5.57 0.98
N LEU A 381 0.43 4.75 1.90
CA LEU A 381 0.43 5.06 3.33
C LEU A 381 1.50 6.06 3.74
N VAL A 382 2.64 6.15 3.03
CA VAL A 382 3.70 7.13 3.27
C VAL A 382 3.15 8.56 3.29
N ALA A 383 2.23 8.90 2.38
CA ALA A 383 1.54 10.19 2.39
C ALA A 383 0.79 10.47 3.70
N LYS A 384 0.15 9.46 4.28
CA LYS A 384 -0.60 9.57 5.54
C LYS A 384 0.34 9.63 6.74
N GLU A 385 1.39 8.80 6.74
CA GLU A 385 2.42 8.75 7.78
C GLU A 385 3.11 10.10 7.92
N TYR A 386 3.53 10.69 6.79
CA TYR A 386 4.11 12.02 6.76
C TYR A 386 3.20 13.08 7.40
N CYS A 387 1.92 13.11 6.99
CA CYS A 387 0.96 14.07 7.55
C CYS A 387 0.74 13.86 9.05
N ALA A 388 0.70 12.61 9.53
CA ALA A 388 0.57 12.31 10.96
C ALA A 388 1.80 12.77 11.76
N CYS A 389 2.99 12.76 11.16
CA CYS A 389 4.25 13.17 11.79
C CYS A 389 4.51 14.69 11.77
N SER A 390 3.78 15.47 10.97
CA SER A 390 3.86 16.94 10.97
C SER A 390 3.12 17.52 12.19
N ILE A 391 3.82 17.68 13.31
CA ILE A 391 3.24 18.09 14.61
C ILE A 391 3.01 19.60 14.66
N GLU A 392 3.93 20.37 14.10
CA GLU A 392 3.85 21.84 13.94
C GLU A 392 2.89 22.23 12.81
N GLU A 393 2.44 21.25 12.02
CA GLU A 393 1.49 21.42 10.91
C GLU A 393 2.02 22.32 9.77
N ASP A 394 3.32 22.59 9.72
CA ASP A 394 3.95 23.56 8.82
C ASP A 394 4.57 22.93 7.55
N CYS A 395 4.30 21.65 7.30
CA CYS A 395 4.80 20.90 6.15
C CYS A 395 3.82 20.87 4.98
N VAL A 396 4.31 20.55 3.77
CA VAL A 396 3.49 20.44 2.55
C VAL A 396 3.52 19.03 1.97
N LEU A 397 2.35 18.50 1.60
CA LEU A 397 2.22 17.26 0.85
C LEU A 397 1.97 17.55 -0.63
N VAL A 398 2.89 17.15 -1.51
CA VAL A 398 2.69 17.01 -2.96
C VAL A 398 2.35 15.56 -3.26
N LEU A 399 1.19 15.32 -3.88
CA LEU A 399 0.61 13.97 -4.01
C LEU A 399 0.11 13.71 -5.43
N SER A 400 0.50 12.56 -5.99
CA SER A 400 -0.05 12.08 -7.26
C SER A 400 -1.57 11.89 -7.20
N GLU A 401 -2.28 12.36 -8.22
CA GLU A 401 -3.70 12.08 -8.41
C GLU A 401 -4.02 10.59 -8.65
N PHE A 402 -2.99 9.80 -9.00
CA PHE A 402 -3.11 8.36 -9.23
C PHE A 402 -2.88 7.49 -7.99
N ALA A 403 -2.60 8.11 -6.83
CA ALA A 403 -2.58 7.43 -5.54
C ALA A 403 -3.99 7.37 -4.93
N GLY A 404 -4.41 6.21 -4.39
CA GLY A 404 -5.71 6.10 -3.72
C GLY A 404 -5.93 7.11 -2.59
N ALA A 405 -4.87 7.52 -1.89
CA ALA A 405 -4.90 8.54 -0.85
C ALA A 405 -5.38 9.90 -1.36
N ALA A 406 -5.22 10.22 -2.65
CA ALA A 406 -5.68 11.47 -3.22
C ALA A 406 -7.19 11.67 -3.03
N SER A 407 -7.97 10.58 -3.04
CA SER A 407 -9.42 10.63 -2.81
C SER A 407 -9.80 11.22 -1.45
N GLN A 408 -8.97 10.99 -0.41
CA GLN A 408 -9.17 11.51 0.95
C GLN A 408 -8.39 12.82 1.18
N LEU A 409 -7.22 12.97 0.57
CA LEU A 409 -6.26 14.05 0.87
C LEU A 409 -6.33 15.26 -0.08
N ARG A 410 -7.13 15.20 -1.16
CA ARG A 410 -7.25 16.26 -2.18
C ARG A 410 -7.52 17.67 -1.66
N ARG A 411 -8.19 17.82 -0.51
CA ARG A 411 -8.57 19.14 0.05
C ARG A 411 -7.43 19.87 0.76
N GLY A 412 -6.32 19.17 1.04
CA GLY A 412 -5.13 19.73 1.67
C GLY A 412 -3.87 19.60 0.81
N ALA A 413 -3.69 18.49 0.10
CA ALA A 413 -2.50 18.22 -0.70
C ALA A 413 -2.43 19.11 -1.96
N LEU A 414 -1.22 19.31 -2.47
CA LEU A 414 -1.00 19.78 -3.85
C LEU A 414 -1.04 18.56 -4.77
N LEU A 415 -2.16 18.37 -5.47
CA LEU A 415 -2.31 17.27 -6.40
C LEU A 415 -1.52 17.53 -7.69
N VAL A 416 -0.84 16.49 -8.18
CA VAL A 416 -0.05 16.55 -9.40
C VAL A 416 -0.32 15.33 -10.29
N ASN A 417 -0.19 15.52 -11.59
CA ASN A 417 -0.01 14.42 -12.53
C ASN A 417 1.50 14.15 -12.66
N PRO A 418 2.02 12.98 -12.23
CA PRO A 418 3.44 12.66 -12.29
C PRO A 418 4.00 12.56 -13.72
N HIS A 419 3.15 12.47 -14.75
CA HIS A 419 3.58 12.53 -16.15
C HIS A 419 3.84 13.97 -16.61
N ASP A 420 3.30 14.97 -15.91
CA ASP A 420 3.56 16.38 -16.16
C ASP A 420 4.77 16.85 -15.33
N ILE A 421 5.96 16.62 -15.87
CA ILE A 421 7.24 16.96 -15.23
C ILE A 421 7.30 18.45 -14.85
N GLU A 422 6.78 19.33 -15.70
CA GLU A 422 6.75 20.77 -15.43
C GLU A 422 5.74 21.13 -14.34
N GLY A 423 4.56 20.51 -14.36
CA GLY A 423 3.54 20.67 -13.33
C GLY A 423 4.00 20.18 -11.95
N VAL A 424 4.75 19.08 -11.89
CA VAL A 424 5.37 18.61 -10.64
C VAL A 424 6.42 19.61 -10.15
N ALA A 425 7.27 20.13 -11.04
CA ALA A 425 8.24 21.16 -10.69
C ALA A 425 7.55 22.43 -10.13
N ASP A 426 6.47 22.88 -10.78
CA ASP A 426 5.69 24.04 -10.34
C ASP A 426 5.01 23.82 -9.00
N ALA A 427 4.54 22.59 -8.72
CA ALA A 427 4.00 22.22 -7.42
C ALA A 427 5.08 22.25 -6.32
N ILE A 428 6.32 21.81 -6.60
CA ILE A 428 7.43 21.90 -5.64
C ILE A 428 7.79 23.38 -5.38
N LYS A 429 7.87 24.21 -6.43
CA LYS A 429 8.09 25.67 -6.28
C LYS A 429 6.99 26.29 -5.41
N ARG A 430 5.73 25.99 -5.70
CA ARG A 430 4.59 26.47 -4.91
C ARG A 430 4.70 26.04 -3.45
N ALA A 431 5.05 24.78 -3.20
CA ALA A 431 5.25 24.27 -1.83
C ALA A 431 6.40 25.00 -1.12
N TYR A 432 7.48 25.33 -1.83
CA TYR A 432 8.61 26.08 -1.29
C TYR A 432 8.21 27.49 -0.86
N GLU A 433 7.46 28.21 -1.70
CA GLU A 433 7.01 29.60 -1.48
C GLU A 433 5.78 29.71 -0.58
N MET A 434 5.17 28.59 -0.18
CA MET A 434 3.92 28.58 0.56
C MET A 434 4.06 29.24 1.94
N SER A 435 3.17 30.20 2.22
CA SER A 435 3.08 30.87 3.51
C SER A 435 2.81 29.88 4.66
N ILE A 436 3.27 30.19 5.87
CA ILE A 436 3.04 29.34 7.04
C ILE A 436 1.54 29.12 7.29
N GLU A 437 0.72 30.16 7.11
CA GLU A 437 -0.72 30.12 7.32
C GLU A 437 -1.42 29.16 6.34
N GLU A 438 -1.00 29.14 5.07
CA GLU A 438 -1.54 28.18 4.09
C GLU A 438 -1.07 26.75 4.40
N ARG A 439 0.20 26.55 4.79
CA ARG A 439 0.75 25.23 5.15
C ARG A 439 -0.03 24.60 6.31
N GLU A 440 -0.18 25.35 7.40
CA GLU A 440 -0.95 24.93 8.59
C GLU A 440 -2.41 24.62 8.25
N THR A 441 -3.06 25.48 7.47
CA THR A 441 -4.45 25.28 7.08
C THR A 441 -4.64 23.98 6.28
N ARG A 442 -3.72 23.70 5.35
CA ARG A 442 -3.73 22.47 4.56
C ARG A 442 -3.44 21.24 5.40
N MET A 443 -2.40 21.29 6.23
CA MET A 443 -1.97 20.16 7.04
C MET A 443 -3.01 19.78 8.11
N ARG A 444 -3.65 20.75 8.76
CA ARG A 444 -4.80 20.51 9.67
C ARG A 444 -5.92 19.71 9.00
N ARG A 445 -6.24 20.02 7.74
CA ARG A 445 -7.27 19.29 6.97
C ARG A 445 -6.84 17.85 6.68
N LEU A 446 -5.58 17.65 6.28
CA LEU A 446 -5.00 16.33 6.02
C LEU A 446 -5.03 15.47 7.28
N ARG A 447 -4.47 15.99 8.38
CA ARG A 447 -4.41 15.34 9.69
C ARG A 447 -5.80 14.98 10.21
N ARG A 448 -6.77 15.90 10.10
CA ARG A 448 -8.17 15.63 10.49
C ARG A 448 -8.77 14.48 9.70
N SER A 449 -8.57 14.46 8.38
CA SER A 449 -9.09 13.37 7.53
C SER A 449 -8.51 12.01 7.93
N ILE A 450 -7.21 11.94 8.21
CA ILE A 450 -6.51 10.69 8.57
C ILE A 450 -6.92 10.23 9.97
N ARG A 451 -7.03 11.16 10.92
CA ARG A 451 -7.46 10.85 12.29
C ARG A 451 -8.90 10.35 12.36
N THR A 452 -9.80 10.87 11.52
CA THR A 452 -11.21 10.44 11.49
C THR A 452 -11.38 9.08 10.81
N ALA A 453 -10.65 8.83 9.72
CA ALA A 453 -10.66 7.55 9.00
C ALA A 453 -9.29 6.89 9.15
N ASP A 454 -8.97 6.49 10.38
CA ASP A 454 -7.72 5.83 10.73
C ASP A 454 -7.80 4.31 10.46
N ILE A 455 -6.79 3.58 10.88
CA ILE A 455 -6.72 2.14 10.62
C ILE A 455 -7.78 1.35 11.37
N PHE A 456 -8.20 1.80 12.55
CA PHE A 456 -9.24 1.14 13.35
C PHE A 456 -10.60 1.32 12.69
N TRP A 457 -10.90 2.52 12.20
CA TRP A 457 -12.08 2.78 11.37
C TRP A 457 -12.15 1.84 10.16
N TRP A 458 -11.01 1.60 9.48
CA TRP A 458 -10.96 0.69 8.34
C TRP A 458 -11.31 -0.75 8.73
N VAL A 459 -10.73 -1.27 9.82
CA VAL A 459 -11.04 -2.62 10.31
C VAL A 459 -12.51 -2.74 10.71
N GLU A 460 -13.01 -1.81 11.51
CA GLU A 460 -14.39 -1.81 11.99
C GLU A 460 -15.39 -1.73 10.82
N SER A 461 -15.14 -0.85 9.85
CA SER A 461 -16.00 -0.68 8.68
C SER A 461 -16.07 -1.94 7.83
N PHE A 462 -14.92 -2.60 7.61
CA PHE A 462 -14.88 -3.83 6.82
C PHE A 462 -15.57 -5.00 7.56
N LEU A 463 -15.30 -5.16 8.86
CA LEU A 463 -15.92 -6.20 9.69
C LEU A 463 -17.43 -5.98 9.80
N ALA A 464 -17.88 -4.76 10.04
CA ALA A 464 -19.31 -4.42 10.08
C ALA A 464 -19.99 -4.75 8.74
N GLY A 465 -19.38 -4.37 7.61
CA GLY A 465 -19.92 -4.69 6.28
C GLY A 465 -20.04 -6.19 6.00
N THR A 466 -19.08 -6.98 6.51
CA THR A 466 -19.04 -8.43 6.29
C THR A 466 -19.95 -9.19 7.25
N LEU A 467 -20.05 -8.74 8.50
CA LEU A 467 -20.77 -9.45 9.56
C LEU A 467 -22.25 -9.03 9.68
N ALA A 468 -22.63 -7.84 9.22
CA ALA A 468 -24.02 -7.38 9.24
C ALA A 468 -24.97 -8.33 8.51
N ARG A 469 -26.15 -8.58 9.10
CA ARG A 469 -27.16 -9.49 8.56
C ARG A 469 -28.00 -8.83 7.46
N GLN A 470 -28.24 -7.51 7.51
CA GLN A 470 -28.96 -6.77 6.46
C GLN A 470 -28.18 -5.55 5.96
N LEU A 471 -28.33 -5.21 4.67
CA LEU A 471 -27.72 -4.01 4.06
C LEU A 471 -28.24 -2.69 4.68
N GLY A 472 -29.48 -2.70 5.21
CA GLY A 472 -30.09 -1.55 5.86
C GLY A 472 -29.56 -1.25 7.26
N ASP A 473 -28.82 -2.17 7.87
CA ASP A 473 -28.21 -1.99 9.21
C ASP A 473 -26.93 -1.15 9.14
N PHE A 474 -26.43 -0.84 7.94
CA PHE A 474 -25.17 -0.14 7.75
C PHE A 474 -25.39 1.36 7.57
N SER A 475 -25.19 2.13 8.64
CA SER A 475 -24.88 3.57 8.57
C SER A 475 -23.37 3.72 8.66
N ALA A 476 -22.72 4.32 7.66
CA ALA A 476 -21.28 4.56 7.73
C ALA A 476 -20.97 5.44 8.97
N PRO A 477 -19.98 5.12 9.80
CA PRO A 477 -19.53 6.02 10.85
C PRO A 477 -18.89 7.25 10.18
N GLY A 478 -19.69 8.28 9.86
CA GLY A 478 -19.22 9.48 9.18
C GLY A 478 -20.14 10.10 8.11
N GLU A 479 -21.42 9.71 7.98
CA GLU A 479 -22.36 10.24 6.97
C GLU A 479 -22.72 11.75 7.08
N GLN A 480 -21.90 12.57 7.75
CA GLN A 480 -22.05 14.03 7.85
C GLN A 480 -21.14 14.86 6.92
N LEU A 481 -20.48 14.26 5.92
CA LEU A 481 -19.78 15.05 4.89
C LEU A 481 -20.68 15.31 3.68
N SER A 482 -21.58 16.28 3.88
CA SER A 482 -22.23 17.17 2.92
C SER A 482 -22.12 16.82 1.43
N VAL A 483 -23.25 16.32 0.90
CA VAL A 483 -23.69 16.55 -0.48
C VAL A 483 -24.01 18.03 -0.61
N HIS A 484 -23.03 18.87 -0.99
CA HIS A 484 -23.35 20.18 -1.54
C HIS A 484 -23.66 20.00 -3.03
N ALA A 485 -24.89 20.33 -3.38
CA ALA A 485 -25.44 20.34 -4.71
C ALA A 485 -24.56 21.14 -5.67
N GLU A 486 -24.38 20.59 -6.88
CA GLU A 486 -23.86 21.29 -8.04
C GLU A 486 -24.86 22.40 -8.42
N GLU A 487 -24.52 23.65 -8.09
CA GLU A 487 -25.11 24.79 -8.79
C GLU A 487 -24.46 24.89 -10.17
N ARG A 488 -25.29 24.68 -11.21
CA ARG A 488 -24.94 25.01 -12.60
C ARG A 488 -24.73 26.52 -12.72
N PRO A 489 -23.74 27.00 -13.52
CA PRO A 489 -23.65 28.41 -13.83
C PRO A 489 -24.80 28.81 -14.79
N PRO A 490 -25.37 30.03 -14.65
CA PRO A 490 -26.26 30.56 -15.68
C PRO A 490 -25.44 31.02 -16.90
N VAL A 491 -26.14 31.06 -18.03
CA VAL A 491 -25.73 31.42 -19.40
C VAL A 491 -24.79 32.61 -19.49
#